data_AF-A0AAW7QQZ2-F1
#
_entry.id   AF-A0AAW7QQZ2-F1
#
_cell.length_a   1.000
_cell.length_b   1.000
_cell.length_c   1.000
_cell.angle_alpha   90.00
_cell.angle_beta   90.00
_cell.angle_gamma   90.00
#
_symmetry.space_group_name_H-M   'P 1'
#
loop_
_entity.id
_entity.type
_entity.pdbx_description
1 polymer ?
#
loop_
_entity_poly.entity_id
_entity_poly.type
_entity_poly.pdbx_seq_one_letter_code
_entity_poly.pdbx_strand_id
1 'polypeptide(L)'
;MSNTSLHHVVIYHDETKDVPGRNFKGHVLFFVPVTLSVRSETPLLGIAEEEYRPQKMFLTELIRCRQEFACNGKLHFTEISGRTWKKYDYAYQKAITLAVDALRSKSPQIFPRPLNCKVATIFYPKGADWNIYGGDSRKEQKLRHDETLLRILLKGACHYLYDASNPVEVFRIISDGDSAHRQLDEDRIVWRLTYDGKSPLREYVAFSPDALITHLPSDHNKHQPDTEDYMHANFLQIADLLLGSIMRACYVGAKSVRTLPKIGEECAKRDVITQPVKEMLEKKKRGGGFRYSGHYRSFLITQVTFTKDGINFQEVPVAQIQDEDSLQMSLFDENSVA
;
A
#
# COMPACT_ATOMS: atom_id res chain seq x y z
N MET A 1 9.10 15.65 24.12
CA MET A 1 9.79 15.59 22.82
C MET A 1 8.75 15.85 21.75
N SER A 2 8.76 17.04 21.15
CA SER A 2 8.01 17.30 19.92
C SER A 2 8.92 16.99 18.75
N ASN A 3 8.61 15.93 18.00
CA ASN A 3 9.26 15.68 16.73
C ASN A 3 8.28 16.13 15.65
N THR A 4 8.67 17.13 14.87
CA THR A 4 7.96 17.51 13.65
C THR A 4 8.73 16.90 12.48
N SER A 5 8.02 16.25 11.58
CA SER A 5 8.60 15.68 10.37
C SER A 5 7.86 16.20 9.15
N LEU A 6 8.55 16.93 8.28
CA LEU A 6 8.04 17.28 6.97
C LEU A 6 8.30 16.10 6.02
N HIS A 7 7.24 15.62 5.36
CA HIS A 7 7.30 14.50 4.44
C HIS A 7 7.23 14.98 3.01
N HIS A 8 8.36 15.01 2.30
CA HIS A 8 8.38 15.14 0.84
C HIS A 8 8.21 13.75 0.24
N VAL A 9 7.09 13.48 -0.45
CA VAL A 9 6.73 12.12 -0.87
C VAL A 9 6.55 11.99 -2.38
N VAL A 10 6.97 10.83 -2.88
CA VAL A 10 6.51 10.28 -4.17
C VAL A 10 5.45 9.23 -3.89
N ILE A 11 4.35 9.29 -4.63
CA ILE A 11 3.25 8.33 -4.52
C ILE A 11 3.33 7.34 -5.67
N TYR A 12 3.35 6.05 -5.37
CA TYR A 12 3.28 4.98 -6.35
C TYR A 12 1.84 4.44 -6.42
N HIS A 13 1.26 4.50 -7.61
CA HIS A 13 -0.11 4.09 -7.88
C HIS A 13 -0.13 2.82 -8.74
N ASP A 14 -0.97 1.88 -8.32
CA ASP A 14 -1.34 0.72 -9.12
C ASP A 14 -2.82 0.40 -8.94
N GLU A 15 -3.39 -0.34 -9.89
CA GLU A 15 -4.79 -0.73 -9.90
C GLU A 15 -4.98 -2.23 -10.13
N THR A 16 -6.03 -2.77 -9.54
CA THR A 16 -6.35 -4.18 -9.76
C THR A 16 -6.76 -4.40 -11.20
N LYS A 17 -6.17 -5.40 -11.85
CA LYS A 17 -6.75 -5.98 -13.07
C LYS A 17 -8.05 -6.70 -12.73
N ASP A 18 -8.91 -6.94 -13.71
CA ASP A 18 -10.16 -7.68 -13.51
C ASP A 18 -9.89 -9.07 -12.92
N VAL A 19 -10.10 -9.23 -11.60
CA VAL A 19 -9.94 -10.52 -10.92
C VAL A 19 -11.21 -11.37 -11.16
N PRO A 20 -11.11 -12.57 -11.75
CA PRO A 20 -12.26 -13.47 -11.93
C PRO A 20 -12.90 -13.87 -10.61
N GLY A 21 -14.23 -13.96 -10.58
CA GLY A 21 -14.99 -14.31 -9.37
C GLY A 21 -15.11 -13.20 -8.33
N ARG A 22 -14.59 -11.99 -8.59
CA ARG A 22 -14.77 -10.82 -7.73
C ARG A 22 -15.41 -9.66 -8.47
N ASN A 23 -16.45 -9.11 -7.85
CA ASN A 23 -17.17 -7.93 -8.32
C ASN A 23 -16.56 -6.62 -7.81
N PHE A 24 -15.26 -6.57 -7.53
CA PHE A 24 -14.61 -5.35 -7.06
C PHE A 24 -13.32 -5.08 -7.84
N LYS A 25 -12.99 -3.79 -7.95
CA LYS A 25 -11.70 -3.26 -8.34
C LYS A 25 -11.08 -2.52 -7.16
N GLY A 26 -9.81 -2.14 -7.25
CA GLY A 26 -9.22 -1.22 -6.30
C GLY A 26 -8.03 -0.45 -6.84
N HIS A 27 -7.76 0.68 -6.20
CA HIS A 27 -6.54 1.46 -6.36
C HIS A 27 -5.70 1.34 -5.10
N VAL A 28 -4.38 1.25 -5.25
CA VAL A 28 -3.42 1.42 -4.16
C VAL A 28 -2.62 2.69 -4.37
N LEU A 29 -2.32 3.37 -3.27
CA LEU A 29 -1.32 4.43 -3.19
C LEU A 29 -0.26 4.02 -2.18
N PHE A 30 0.98 3.94 -2.62
CA PHE A 30 2.13 3.70 -1.76
C PHE A 30 2.98 4.98 -1.68
N PHE A 31 2.98 5.60 -0.50
CA PHE A 31 3.66 6.85 -0.22
C PHE A 31 5.08 6.56 0.27
N VAL A 32 6.09 7.01 -0.46
CA VAL A 32 7.49 6.84 -0.09
C VAL A 32 8.14 8.21 0.10
N PRO A 33 8.65 8.52 1.29
CA PRO A 33 9.37 9.77 1.48
C PRO A 33 10.70 9.79 0.71
N VAL A 34 10.90 10.87 -0.04
CA VAL A 34 12.15 11.24 -0.70
C VAL A 34 13.19 11.61 0.36
N THR A 35 12.75 12.48 1.27
CA THR A 35 13.53 13.05 2.35
C THR A 35 12.65 13.10 3.60
N LEU A 36 13.25 12.81 4.75
CA LEU A 36 12.67 13.10 6.06
C LEU A 36 13.63 13.96 6.86
N SER A 37 13.12 15.09 7.33
CA SER A 37 13.80 15.95 8.30
C SER A 37 13.21 15.65 9.67
N VAL A 38 14.05 15.19 10.59
CA VAL A 38 13.67 14.92 11.97
C VAL A 38 14.31 15.98 12.84
N ARG A 39 13.47 16.84 13.41
CA ARG A 39 13.87 17.78 14.44
C ARG A 39 13.62 17.16 15.80
N SER A 40 14.67 17.06 16.60
CA SER A 40 14.61 16.61 17.98
C SER A 40 15.08 17.72 18.90
N GLU A 41 14.33 17.97 19.95
CA GLU A 41 14.68 18.96 20.97
C GLU A 41 14.88 18.25 22.30
N THR A 42 16.08 18.37 22.84
CA THR A 42 16.43 17.82 24.15
C THR A 42 16.87 18.94 25.08
N PRO A 43 16.50 18.91 26.38
CA PRO A 43 16.93 19.93 27.33
C PRO A 43 18.45 20.06 27.47
N LEU A 44 19.18 18.97 27.22
CA LEU A 44 20.62 18.90 27.44
C LEU A 44 21.44 19.29 26.20
N LEU A 45 20.99 18.92 24.99
CA LEU A 45 21.75 19.08 23.75
C LEU A 45 21.12 20.11 22.79
N GLY A 46 20.04 20.75 23.22
CA GLY A 46 19.30 21.70 22.39
C GLY A 46 18.56 21.01 21.23
N ILE A 47 18.47 21.72 20.11
CA ILE A 47 17.80 21.28 18.89
C ILE A 47 18.83 20.57 18.00
N ALA A 48 18.56 19.31 17.66
CA ALA A 48 19.26 18.57 16.63
C ALA A 48 18.32 18.30 15.46
N GLU A 49 18.78 18.63 14.26
CA GLU A 49 18.09 18.32 13.01
C GLU A 49 18.90 17.29 12.24
N GLU A 50 18.23 16.21 11.86
CA GLU A 50 18.81 15.16 11.04
C GLU A 50 17.96 14.96 9.79
N GLU A 51 18.60 14.90 8.63
CA GLU A 51 17.96 14.60 7.36
C GLU A 51 18.44 13.25 6.82
N TYR A 52 17.51 12.43 6.32
CA TYR A 52 17.84 11.19 5.63
C TYR A 52 16.88 10.89 4.49
N ARG A 53 17.24 9.91 3.65
CA ARG A 53 16.54 9.59 2.38
C ARG A 53 15.91 8.20 2.40
N PRO A 54 14.65 8.04 2.85
CA PRO A 54 14.02 6.73 3.00
C PRO A 54 13.93 5.93 1.71
N GLN A 55 13.63 6.56 0.58
CA GLN A 55 13.58 5.87 -0.71
C GLN A 55 14.89 5.16 -1.07
N LYS A 56 16.05 5.79 -0.77
CA LYS A 56 17.35 5.16 -1.03
C LYS A 56 17.58 3.98 -0.10
N MET A 57 17.28 4.15 1.19
CA MET A 57 17.40 3.09 2.18
C MET A 57 16.54 1.88 1.84
N PHE A 58 15.29 2.11 1.43
CA PHE A 58 14.39 1.03 1.03
C PHE A 58 14.89 0.34 -0.25
N LEU A 59 15.26 1.11 -1.28
CA LEU A 59 15.78 0.54 -2.52
C LEU A 59 17.02 -0.33 -2.25
N THR A 60 17.97 0.13 -1.43
CA THR A 60 19.17 -0.64 -1.09
C THR A 60 18.83 -2.01 -0.50
N GLU A 61 17.91 -2.08 0.48
CA GLU A 61 17.50 -3.36 1.07
C GLU A 61 16.71 -4.23 0.10
N LEU A 62 15.90 -3.63 -0.78
CA LEU A 62 15.19 -4.37 -1.82
C LEU A 62 16.15 -4.98 -2.84
N ILE A 63 17.19 -4.25 -3.26
CA ILE A 63 18.21 -4.77 -4.18
C ILE A 63 19.03 -5.88 -3.50
N ARG A 64 19.40 -5.72 -2.22
CA ARG A 64 20.03 -6.80 -1.44
C ARG A 64 19.17 -8.06 -1.40
N CYS A 65 17.87 -7.90 -1.14
CA CYS A 65 16.90 -8.99 -1.18
C CYS A 65 16.88 -9.68 -2.56
N ARG A 66 16.87 -8.91 -3.66
CA ARG A 66 16.92 -9.48 -5.01
C ARG A 66 18.20 -10.28 -5.25
N GLN A 67 19.35 -9.74 -4.87
CA GLN A 67 20.65 -10.37 -5.04
C GLN A 67 20.75 -11.69 -4.25
N GLU A 68 20.35 -11.68 -2.99
CA GLU A 68 20.35 -12.86 -2.11
C GLU A 68 19.59 -14.04 -2.71
N PHE A 69 18.43 -13.76 -3.32
CA PHE A 69 17.58 -14.79 -3.91
C PHE A 69 17.75 -14.97 -5.43
N ALA A 70 18.71 -14.29 -6.06
CA ALA A 70 18.92 -14.27 -7.51
C ALA A 70 17.63 -13.90 -8.28
N CYS A 71 16.91 -12.92 -7.76
CA CYS A 71 15.60 -12.51 -8.24
C CYS A 71 15.68 -11.37 -9.27
N ASN A 72 15.97 -11.74 -10.52
CA ASN A 72 16.12 -10.77 -11.64
C ASN A 72 14.81 -10.45 -12.36
N GLY A 73 13.79 -11.30 -12.26
CA GLY A 73 12.47 -11.03 -12.82
C GLY A 73 11.66 -9.98 -12.06
N LYS A 74 10.55 -9.57 -12.68
CA LYS A 74 9.55 -8.69 -12.08
C LYS A 74 8.89 -9.38 -10.89
N LEU A 75 8.69 -8.63 -9.82
CA LEU A 75 7.84 -9.01 -8.70
C LEU A 75 6.42 -8.55 -9.02
N HIS A 76 5.53 -9.50 -9.29
CA HIS A 76 4.13 -9.22 -9.57
C HIS A 76 3.26 -10.22 -8.82
N PHE A 77 2.30 -9.76 -8.01
CA PHE A 77 1.54 -10.63 -7.11
C PHE A 77 0.75 -11.71 -7.87
N THR A 78 0.27 -11.38 -9.07
CA THR A 78 -0.48 -12.31 -9.92
C THR A 78 0.39 -13.44 -10.47
N GLU A 79 1.69 -13.24 -10.60
CA GLU A 79 2.67 -14.24 -11.08
C GLU A 79 3.01 -15.29 -10.01
N ILE A 80 2.71 -15.03 -8.73
CA ILE A 80 2.83 -16.01 -7.65
C ILE A 80 1.87 -17.17 -7.93
N SER A 81 2.43 -18.33 -8.24
CA SER A 81 1.68 -19.52 -8.68
C SER A 81 2.37 -20.82 -8.26
N GLY A 82 1.65 -21.94 -8.38
CA GLY A 82 2.08 -23.26 -7.94
C GLY A 82 1.96 -23.47 -6.42
N ARG A 83 2.29 -24.68 -5.97
CA ARG A 83 2.19 -25.09 -4.56
C ARG A 83 3.56 -25.35 -3.90
N THR A 84 4.60 -25.63 -4.67
CA THR A 84 5.94 -25.90 -4.13
C THR A 84 6.71 -24.61 -3.85
N TRP A 85 7.14 -24.40 -2.61
CA TRP A 85 7.96 -23.25 -2.21
C TRP A 85 9.35 -23.30 -2.86
N LYS A 86 9.74 -22.21 -3.51
CA LYS A 86 10.99 -22.07 -4.26
C LYS A 86 11.82 -20.92 -3.69
N LYS A 87 13.11 -20.90 -4.05
CA LYS A 87 14.02 -19.79 -3.70
C LYS A 87 13.44 -18.41 -4.05
N TYR A 88 12.79 -18.31 -5.20
CA TYR A 88 12.18 -17.07 -5.68
C TYR A 88 11.02 -16.58 -4.81
N ASP A 89 10.30 -17.49 -4.14
CA ASP A 89 9.18 -17.12 -3.26
C ASP A 89 9.68 -16.42 -1.97
N TYR A 90 10.92 -16.69 -1.54
CA TYR A 90 11.55 -15.91 -0.46
C TYR A 90 11.78 -14.46 -0.84
N ALA A 91 12.09 -14.17 -2.13
CA ALA A 91 12.25 -12.79 -2.58
C ALA A 91 10.93 -12.02 -2.46
N TYR A 92 9.81 -12.63 -2.86
CA TYR A 92 8.48 -12.06 -2.68
C TYR A 92 8.14 -11.83 -1.21
N GLN A 93 8.36 -12.84 -0.37
CA GLN A 93 8.06 -12.77 1.07
C GLN A 93 8.91 -11.69 1.76
N LYS A 94 10.21 -11.63 1.45
CA LYS A 94 11.13 -10.65 2.04
C LYS A 94 10.86 -9.24 1.53
N ALA A 95 10.51 -9.06 0.25
CA ALA A 95 10.07 -7.77 -0.29
C ALA A 95 8.82 -7.23 0.41
N ILE A 96 7.81 -8.08 0.64
CA ILE A 96 6.63 -7.72 1.45
C ILE A 96 7.01 -7.39 2.89
N THR A 97 7.90 -8.18 3.50
CA THR A 97 8.36 -7.94 4.88
C THR A 97 9.08 -6.59 4.99
N LEU A 98 9.95 -6.25 4.03
CA LEU A 98 10.59 -4.94 3.93
C LEU A 98 9.55 -3.83 3.77
N ALA A 99 8.56 -4.00 2.90
CA ALA A 99 7.50 -3.02 2.71
C ALA A 99 6.71 -2.77 4.01
N VAL A 100 6.32 -3.84 4.72
CA VAL A 100 5.62 -3.74 6.01
C VAL A 100 6.50 -3.08 7.08
N ASP A 101 7.80 -3.36 7.11
CA ASP A 101 8.71 -2.68 8.04
C ASP A 101 8.90 -1.19 7.69
N ALA A 102 8.96 -0.85 6.40
CA ALA A 102 9.04 0.52 5.91
C ALA A 102 7.79 1.36 6.30
N LEU A 103 6.64 0.71 6.45
CA LEU A 103 5.39 1.32 6.96
C LEU A 103 5.41 1.60 8.47
N ARG A 104 6.50 1.29 9.19
CA ARG A 104 6.59 1.63 10.62
C ARG A 104 7.00 3.09 10.81
N SER A 105 6.30 3.77 11.71
CA SER A 105 6.62 5.11 12.21
C SER A 105 7.56 5.12 13.41
N LYS A 106 7.69 3.97 14.09
CA LYS A 106 8.60 3.78 15.22
C LYS A 106 9.02 2.32 15.35
N SER A 107 10.19 2.12 15.94
CA SER A 107 10.78 0.80 16.20
C SER A 107 10.71 -0.12 14.97
N PRO A 108 11.34 0.28 13.84
CA PRO A 108 11.57 -0.63 12.72
C PRO A 108 12.36 -1.85 13.18
N GLN A 109 12.16 -2.97 12.50
CA GLN A 109 12.84 -4.23 12.80
C GLN A 109 13.97 -4.53 11.81
N ILE A 110 13.88 -3.99 10.58
CA ILE A 110 14.86 -4.21 9.53
C ILE A 110 15.64 -2.93 9.26
N PHE A 111 14.95 -1.82 9.09
CA PHE A 111 15.63 -0.55 8.83
C PHE A 111 16.25 0.02 10.11
N PRO A 112 17.40 0.71 10.02
CA PRO A 112 18.04 1.32 11.20
C PRO A 112 17.24 2.48 11.79
N ARG A 113 16.26 3.01 11.05
CA ARG A 113 15.37 4.11 11.45
C ARG A 113 14.04 4.04 10.68
N PRO A 114 12.95 4.62 11.22
CA PRO A 114 11.64 4.61 10.56
C PRO A 114 11.71 5.24 9.16
N LEU A 115 11.15 4.56 8.15
CA LEU A 115 11.06 5.11 6.81
C LEU A 115 9.80 5.96 6.60
N ASN A 116 8.81 5.84 7.51
CA ASN A 116 7.53 6.54 7.45
C ASN A 116 6.81 6.41 6.09
N CYS A 117 7.02 5.31 5.38
CA CYS A 117 6.21 4.99 4.22
C CYS A 117 4.76 4.81 4.66
N LYS A 118 3.82 5.04 3.75
CA LYS A 118 2.39 4.83 4.02
C LYS A 118 1.71 4.12 2.87
N VAL A 119 0.60 3.44 3.13
CA VAL A 119 -0.18 2.78 2.09
C VAL A 119 -1.67 3.06 2.26
N ALA A 120 -2.36 3.38 1.16
CA ALA A 120 -3.81 3.52 1.16
C ALA A 120 -4.41 2.69 0.03
N THR A 121 -5.56 2.08 0.29
CA THR A 121 -6.29 1.30 -0.72
C THR A 121 -7.77 1.65 -0.66
N ILE A 122 -8.36 1.85 -1.84
CA ILE A 122 -9.81 1.94 -2.01
C ILE A 122 -10.28 0.80 -2.89
N PHE A 123 -11.31 0.09 -2.44
CA PHE A 123 -12.01 -0.93 -3.20
C PHE A 123 -13.39 -0.44 -3.60
N TYR A 124 -13.85 -0.79 -4.79
CA TYR A 124 -15.14 -0.33 -5.33
C TYR A 124 -15.76 -1.39 -6.24
N PRO A 125 -17.10 -1.49 -6.28
CA PRO A 125 -17.76 -2.53 -7.05
C PRO A 125 -17.56 -2.34 -8.57
N LYS A 126 -17.52 -3.46 -9.30
CA LYS A 126 -17.61 -3.49 -10.75
C LYS A 126 -19.04 -3.17 -11.18
N GLY A 127 -19.19 -2.52 -12.33
CA GLY A 127 -20.51 -2.22 -12.90
C GLY A 127 -21.18 -0.97 -12.33
N ALA A 128 -20.40 0.01 -11.88
CA ALA A 128 -20.93 1.35 -11.60
C ALA A 128 -21.67 1.90 -12.82
N ASP A 129 -22.74 2.66 -12.59
CA ASP A 129 -23.41 3.41 -13.66
C ASP A 129 -22.48 4.53 -14.13
N TRP A 130 -21.81 4.31 -15.26
CA TRP A 130 -20.85 5.26 -15.81
C TRP A 130 -21.53 6.49 -16.44
N ASN A 131 -22.86 6.45 -16.67
CA ASN A 131 -23.56 7.55 -17.31
C ASN A 131 -23.59 8.84 -16.47
N ILE A 132 -23.40 8.73 -15.15
CA ILE A 132 -23.29 9.88 -14.26
C ILE A 132 -21.95 10.62 -14.42
N TYR A 133 -20.97 9.98 -15.05
CA TYR A 133 -19.69 10.59 -15.40
C TYR A 133 -19.81 11.09 -16.84
N GLY A 134 -19.53 12.37 -17.08
CA GLY A 134 -19.58 12.93 -18.44
C GLY A 134 -18.58 12.26 -19.39
N GLY A 135 -18.63 12.63 -20.67
CA GLY A 135 -17.71 12.12 -21.70
C GLY A 135 -18.45 11.40 -22.82
N ASP A 136 -17.88 11.46 -24.02
CA ASP A 136 -18.58 11.09 -25.25
C ASP A 136 -18.51 9.59 -25.58
N SER A 137 -17.77 8.83 -24.77
CA SER A 137 -17.62 7.39 -24.96
C SER A 137 -17.61 6.63 -23.64
N ARG A 138 -18.04 5.37 -23.68
CA ARG A 138 -17.98 4.47 -22.52
C ARG A 138 -16.57 4.30 -21.95
N LYS A 139 -15.54 4.39 -22.80
CA LYS A 139 -14.13 4.33 -22.37
C LYS A 139 -13.74 5.56 -21.55
N GLU A 140 -14.15 6.74 -21.99
CA GLU A 140 -13.90 8.02 -21.29
C GLU A 140 -14.68 8.10 -19.97
N GLN A 141 -15.95 7.71 -19.95
CA GLN A 141 -16.76 7.69 -18.73
C GLN A 141 -16.13 6.77 -17.66
N LYS A 142 -15.66 5.58 -18.07
CA LYS A 142 -14.94 4.66 -17.20
C LYS A 142 -13.62 5.26 -16.69
N LEU A 143 -12.86 5.95 -17.54
CA LEU A 143 -11.64 6.65 -17.14
C LEU A 143 -11.94 7.72 -16.08
N ARG A 144 -12.94 8.58 -16.30
CA ARG A 144 -13.33 9.62 -15.34
C ARG A 144 -13.84 9.07 -14.01
N HIS A 145 -14.51 7.93 -14.04
CA HIS A 145 -14.89 7.18 -12.84
C HIS A 145 -13.64 6.74 -12.05
N ASP A 146 -12.70 6.07 -12.72
CA ASP A 146 -11.46 5.57 -12.11
C ASP A 146 -10.61 6.75 -11.55
N GLU A 147 -10.46 7.85 -12.30
CA GLU A 147 -9.78 9.08 -11.86
C GLU A 147 -10.48 9.78 -10.68
N THR A 148 -11.82 9.74 -10.64
CA THR A 148 -12.57 10.30 -9.51
C THR A 148 -12.33 9.49 -8.24
N LEU A 149 -12.28 8.17 -8.34
CA LEU A 149 -11.93 7.30 -7.21
C LEU A 149 -10.49 7.48 -6.76
N LEU A 150 -9.55 7.61 -7.70
CA LEU A 150 -8.16 7.93 -7.40
C LEU A 150 -8.05 9.27 -6.66
N ARG A 151 -8.77 10.30 -7.11
CA ARG A 151 -8.82 11.62 -6.46
C ARG A 151 -9.37 11.54 -5.03
N ILE A 152 -10.46 10.79 -4.83
CA ILE A 152 -11.04 10.53 -3.50
C ILE A 152 -10.02 9.84 -2.60
N LEU A 153 -9.34 8.80 -3.10
CA LEU A 153 -8.32 8.05 -2.37
C LEU A 153 -7.13 8.94 -2.01
N LEU A 154 -6.57 9.68 -2.96
CA LEU A 154 -5.45 10.62 -2.72
C LEU A 154 -5.77 11.58 -1.58
N LYS A 155 -6.91 12.26 -1.66
CA LYS A 155 -7.33 13.21 -0.64
C LYS A 155 -7.57 12.55 0.71
N GLY A 156 -8.35 11.48 0.74
CA GLY A 156 -8.69 10.75 1.96
C GLY A 156 -7.43 10.20 2.65
N ALA A 157 -6.52 9.63 1.88
CA ALA A 157 -5.25 9.11 2.35
C ALA A 157 -4.38 10.21 2.96
N CYS A 158 -4.16 11.33 2.26
CA CYS A 158 -3.37 12.44 2.80
C CYS A 158 -3.98 12.99 4.09
N HIS A 159 -5.31 13.19 4.13
CA HIS A 159 -6.00 13.73 5.30
C HIS A 159 -5.95 12.78 6.51
N TYR A 160 -6.06 11.47 6.27
CA TYR A 160 -6.12 10.47 7.33
C TYR A 160 -4.74 10.03 7.83
N LEU A 161 -3.78 9.86 6.92
CA LEU A 161 -2.47 9.30 7.24
C LEU A 161 -1.47 10.33 7.78
N TYR A 162 -1.72 11.63 7.55
CA TYR A 162 -0.87 12.74 7.97
C TYR A 162 -1.64 13.72 8.87
N ASP A 163 -0.91 14.57 9.59
CA ASP A 163 -1.47 15.58 10.51
C ASP A 163 -0.57 16.80 10.63
N ALA A 164 -0.98 17.78 11.43
CA ALA A 164 -0.22 19.00 11.66
C ALA A 164 1.19 18.77 12.24
N SER A 165 1.44 17.64 12.90
CA SER A 165 2.77 17.28 13.42
C SER A 165 3.62 16.53 12.39
N ASN A 166 2.97 15.96 11.37
CA ASN A 166 3.60 15.20 10.30
C ASN A 166 3.04 15.66 8.95
N PRO A 167 3.29 16.92 8.53
CA PRO A 167 2.78 17.45 7.27
C PRO A 167 3.37 16.72 6.06
N VAL A 168 2.62 16.73 4.95
CA VAL A 168 3.02 16.08 3.70
C VAL A 168 2.98 17.06 2.53
N GLU A 169 4.02 17.00 1.72
CA GLU A 169 4.08 17.60 0.40
C GLU A 169 4.27 16.50 -0.65
N VAL A 170 3.33 16.39 -1.57
CA VAL A 170 3.37 15.43 -2.68
C VAL A 170 4.14 16.04 -3.84
N PHE A 171 5.28 15.46 -4.20
CA PHE A 171 6.13 15.93 -5.30
C PHE A 171 5.75 15.33 -6.65
N ARG A 172 5.38 14.05 -6.67
CA ARG A 172 5.12 13.32 -7.91
C ARG A 172 4.23 12.11 -7.63
N ILE A 173 3.42 11.76 -8.61
CA ILE A 173 2.68 10.49 -8.62
C ILE A 173 3.25 9.66 -9.78
N ILE A 174 3.71 8.45 -9.49
CA ILE A 174 4.16 7.48 -10.47
C ILE A 174 3.08 6.40 -10.58
N SER A 175 2.54 6.17 -11.76
CA SER A 175 1.52 5.13 -12.02
C SER A 175 2.11 3.98 -12.83
N ASP A 176 1.75 2.72 -12.49
CA ASP A 176 2.20 1.55 -13.26
C ASP A 176 1.57 1.52 -14.65
N GLY A 177 2.43 1.74 -15.65
CA GLY A 177 2.14 1.62 -17.07
C GLY A 177 1.03 2.54 -17.58
N ASP A 178 0.76 2.44 -18.88
CA ASP A 178 -0.51 2.85 -19.44
C ASP A 178 -1.57 1.81 -19.02
N SER A 179 -2.11 1.95 -17.81
CA SER A 179 -3.16 1.07 -17.30
C SER A 179 -4.34 0.96 -18.30
N ALA A 180 -4.39 -0.15 -19.03
CA ALA A 180 -5.29 -0.40 -20.16
C ALA A 180 -5.20 0.63 -21.33
N HIS A 181 -4.01 1.13 -21.67
CA HIS A 181 -3.80 2.15 -22.72
C HIS A 181 -4.54 3.46 -22.42
N ARG A 182 -4.52 3.90 -21.15
CA ARG A 182 -5.18 5.12 -20.68
C ARG A 182 -4.18 5.97 -19.92
N GLN A 183 -4.02 7.21 -20.37
CA GLN A 183 -3.25 8.22 -19.68
C GLN A 183 -4.17 8.91 -18.67
N LEU A 184 -3.81 8.87 -17.39
CA LEU A 184 -4.51 9.62 -16.35
C LEU A 184 -4.39 11.12 -16.63
N ASP A 185 -5.49 11.83 -16.51
CA ASP A 185 -5.54 13.28 -16.71
C ASP A 185 -5.16 14.02 -15.42
N GLU A 186 -4.03 14.73 -15.48
CA GLU A 186 -3.46 15.49 -14.37
C GLU A 186 -4.39 16.62 -13.91
N ASP A 187 -5.05 17.32 -14.82
CA ASP A 187 -5.96 18.41 -14.49
C ASP A 187 -7.18 17.88 -13.70
N ARG A 188 -7.71 16.73 -14.13
CA ARG A 188 -8.85 16.10 -13.45
C ARG A 188 -8.49 15.52 -12.09
N ILE A 189 -7.23 15.20 -11.83
CA ILE A 189 -6.79 14.63 -10.56
C ILE A 189 -6.12 15.69 -9.68
N VAL A 190 -4.93 16.16 -10.06
CA VAL A 190 -4.08 17.04 -9.24
C VAL A 190 -4.68 18.45 -9.19
N TRP A 191 -4.96 19.06 -10.34
CA TRP A 191 -5.46 20.44 -10.38
C TRP A 191 -6.81 20.58 -9.66
N ARG A 192 -7.72 19.61 -9.85
CA ARG A 192 -8.99 19.59 -9.10
C ARG A 192 -8.84 19.41 -7.60
N LEU A 193 -7.77 18.76 -7.12
CA LEU A 193 -7.51 18.63 -5.68
C LEU A 193 -7.03 19.95 -5.07
N THR A 194 -6.24 20.71 -5.82
CA THR A 194 -5.55 21.91 -5.33
C THR A 194 -6.34 23.19 -5.56
N TYR A 195 -7.09 23.32 -6.67
CA TYR A 195 -7.66 24.60 -7.10
C TYR A 195 -9.20 24.64 -7.22
N ASP A 196 -9.92 23.51 -7.32
CA ASP A 196 -11.38 23.50 -7.58
C ASP A 196 -12.24 24.03 -6.40
N GLY A 197 -11.63 24.36 -5.24
CA GLY A 197 -12.21 25.16 -4.14
C GLY A 197 -13.38 24.54 -3.36
N LYS A 198 -14.12 23.58 -3.94
CA LYS A 198 -15.33 22.97 -3.35
C LYS A 198 -15.07 22.19 -2.06
N SER A 199 -13.86 21.69 -1.91
CA SER A 199 -13.42 21.02 -0.70
C SER A 199 -11.90 21.18 -0.62
N PRO A 200 -11.39 22.15 0.16
CA PRO A 200 -9.96 22.42 0.23
C PRO A 200 -9.19 21.25 0.87
N LEU A 201 -7.89 21.19 0.57
CA LEU A 201 -6.94 20.37 1.30
C LEU A 201 -6.76 20.93 2.71
N ARG A 202 -6.44 20.06 3.67
CA ARG A 202 -6.04 20.50 5.02
C ARG A 202 -4.69 21.21 4.96
N GLU A 203 -4.45 22.14 5.89
CA GLU A 203 -3.23 22.98 5.93
C GLU A 203 -1.91 22.18 5.96
N TYR A 204 -1.94 20.94 6.48
CA TYR A 204 -0.78 20.05 6.53
C TYR A 204 -0.61 19.18 5.28
N VAL A 205 -1.39 19.39 4.23
CA VAL A 205 -1.33 18.65 2.96
C VAL A 205 -1.09 19.64 1.83
N ALA A 206 0.03 19.48 1.15
CA ALA A 206 0.39 20.24 -0.03
C ALA A 206 0.69 19.30 -1.21
N PHE A 207 0.51 19.81 -2.41
CA PHE A 207 1.07 19.27 -3.64
C PHE A 207 2.06 20.31 -4.16
N SER A 208 3.25 19.86 -4.57
CA SER A 208 4.22 20.75 -5.21
C SER A 208 3.57 21.43 -6.43
N PRO A 209 3.89 22.68 -6.74
CA PRO A 209 3.43 23.34 -7.97
C PRO A 209 3.78 22.56 -9.23
N ASP A 210 4.85 21.76 -9.19
CA ASP A 210 5.34 20.92 -10.28
C ASP A 210 4.88 19.45 -10.15
N ALA A 211 3.90 19.17 -9.29
CA ALA A 211 3.43 17.82 -9.03
C ALA A 211 2.68 17.23 -10.22
N LEU A 212 3.32 16.28 -10.90
CA LEU A 212 2.81 15.64 -12.11
C LEU A 212 2.56 14.13 -11.94
N ILE A 213 1.74 13.58 -12.84
CA ILE A 213 1.50 12.14 -12.94
C ILE A 213 2.39 11.54 -14.05
N THR A 214 3.44 10.80 -13.66
CA THR A 214 4.29 10.06 -14.61
C THR A 214 3.80 8.63 -14.75
N HIS A 215 3.62 8.17 -15.98
CA HIS A 215 3.34 6.77 -16.27
C HIS A 215 4.67 6.07 -16.57
N LEU A 216 4.98 5.02 -15.83
CA LEU A 216 6.26 4.33 -15.94
C LEU A 216 6.05 2.81 -15.91
N PRO A 217 6.64 2.03 -16.84
CA PRO A 217 6.58 0.58 -16.78
C PRO A 217 7.27 0.04 -15.53
N SER A 218 6.55 -0.75 -14.72
CA SER A 218 7.09 -1.36 -13.50
C SER A 218 8.17 -2.44 -13.72
N ASP A 219 8.43 -2.87 -14.95
CA ASP A 219 9.53 -3.81 -15.22
C ASP A 219 10.89 -3.11 -15.12
N HIS A 220 11.55 -3.27 -13.98
CA HIS A 220 12.85 -2.68 -13.67
C HIS A 220 13.97 -3.06 -14.65
N ASN A 221 13.86 -4.17 -15.40
CA ASN A 221 14.88 -4.55 -16.38
C ASN A 221 14.85 -3.68 -17.64
N LYS A 222 13.80 -2.87 -17.83
CA LYS A 222 13.69 -1.92 -18.94
C LYS A 222 14.42 -0.60 -18.70
N HIS A 223 14.97 -0.43 -17.50
CA HIS A 223 15.60 0.80 -17.04
C HIS A 223 17.04 0.54 -16.64
N GLN A 224 17.92 1.52 -16.83
CA GLN A 224 19.32 1.38 -16.42
C GLN A 224 19.42 1.34 -14.89
N PRO A 225 20.21 0.42 -14.30
CA PRO A 225 20.47 0.42 -12.86
C PRO A 225 20.91 1.80 -12.35
N ASP A 226 20.58 2.07 -11.09
CA ASP A 226 20.92 3.32 -10.38
C ASP A 226 20.29 4.62 -10.94
N THR A 227 19.33 4.52 -11.86
CA THR A 227 18.49 5.65 -12.31
C THR A 227 17.23 5.83 -11.47
N GLU A 228 16.60 7.01 -11.54
CA GLU A 228 15.30 7.26 -10.89
C GLU A 228 14.21 6.33 -11.45
N ASP A 229 14.19 6.10 -12.76
CA ASP A 229 13.23 5.21 -13.41
C ASP A 229 13.36 3.76 -12.90
N TYR A 230 14.59 3.28 -12.70
CA TYR A 230 14.85 1.98 -12.10
C TYR A 230 14.33 1.88 -10.65
N MET A 231 14.52 2.94 -9.86
CA MET A 231 13.97 3.04 -8.51
C MET A 231 12.44 3.03 -8.53
N HIS A 232 11.84 3.85 -9.39
CA HIS A 232 10.40 3.97 -9.52
C HIS A 232 9.76 2.65 -9.98
N ALA A 233 10.37 1.95 -10.94
CA ALA A 233 9.91 0.64 -11.39
C ALA A 233 9.90 -0.40 -10.25
N ASN A 234 10.92 -0.39 -9.39
CA ASN A 234 10.96 -1.26 -8.22
C ASN A 234 9.85 -0.92 -7.20
N PHE A 235 9.58 0.37 -6.95
CA PHE A 235 8.51 0.75 -6.03
C PHE A 235 7.10 0.54 -6.57
N LEU A 236 6.90 0.63 -7.89
CA LEU A 236 5.66 0.19 -8.52
C LEU A 236 5.41 -1.32 -8.30
N GLN A 237 6.45 -2.15 -8.39
CA GLN A 237 6.33 -3.57 -8.05
C GLN A 237 5.97 -3.76 -6.57
N ILE A 238 6.52 -2.96 -5.65
CA ILE A 238 6.11 -3.00 -4.23
C ILE A 238 4.64 -2.58 -4.06
N ALA A 239 4.18 -1.56 -4.78
CA ALA A 239 2.77 -1.14 -4.74
C ALA A 239 1.84 -2.27 -5.20
N ASP A 240 2.16 -2.96 -6.30
CA ASP A 240 1.42 -4.14 -6.77
C ASP A 240 1.41 -5.27 -5.74
N LEU A 241 2.58 -5.61 -5.16
CA LEU A 241 2.68 -6.64 -4.14
C LEU A 241 1.81 -6.30 -2.92
N LEU A 242 1.85 -5.05 -2.45
CA LEU A 242 1.01 -4.58 -1.34
C LEU A 242 -0.47 -4.68 -1.70
N LEU A 243 -0.89 -4.23 -2.88
CA LEU A 243 -2.27 -4.32 -3.33
C LEU A 243 -2.75 -5.77 -3.36
N GLY A 244 -1.98 -6.67 -3.97
CA GLY A 244 -2.29 -8.09 -4.06
C GLY A 244 -2.39 -8.77 -2.69
N SER A 245 -1.46 -8.46 -1.78
CA SER A 245 -1.48 -8.99 -0.41
C SER A 245 -2.64 -8.42 0.42
N ILE A 246 -2.95 -7.12 0.33
CA ILE A 246 -4.12 -6.51 0.99
C ILE A 246 -5.39 -7.18 0.47
N MET A 247 -5.54 -7.34 -0.84
CA MET A 247 -6.70 -8.02 -1.43
C MET A 247 -6.83 -9.48 -0.98
N ARG A 248 -5.71 -10.19 -0.85
CA ARG A 248 -5.69 -11.57 -0.36
C ARG A 248 -6.16 -11.59 1.10
N ALA A 249 -5.57 -10.76 1.96
CA ALA A 249 -5.89 -10.69 3.39
C ALA A 249 -7.34 -10.26 3.67
N CYS A 250 -7.86 -9.27 2.93
CA CYS A 250 -9.17 -8.67 3.20
C CYS A 250 -10.35 -9.40 2.57
N TYR A 251 -10.19 -10.05 1.41
CA TYR A 251 -11.34 -10.62 0.68
C TYR A 251 -11.29 -12.13 0.45
N VAL A 252 -10.10 -12.73 0.44
CA VAL A 252 -9.99 -14.20 0.36
C VAL A 252 -9.74 -14.81 1.72
N GLY A 253 -9.08 -14.04 2.58
CA GLY A 253 -8.38 -14.57 3.74
C GLY A 253 -7.04 -15.17 3.33
N ALA A 254 -6.14 -15.22 4.31
CA ALA A 254 -4.88 -15.95 4.23
C ALA A 254 -4.75 -16.82 5.48
N LYS A 255 -4.43 -18.10 5.31
CA LYS A 255 -4.17 -18.98 6.45
C LYS A 255 -2.92 -18.50 7.18
N SER A 256 -2.96 -18.50 8.51
CA SER A 256 -1.81 -18.09 9.30
C SER A 256 -0.70 -19.13 9.19
N VAL A 257 0.51 -18.69 8.89
CA VAL A 257 1.67 -19.56 8.75
C VAL A 257 2.63 -19.27 9.89
N ARG A 258 2.93 -20.27 10.73
CA ARG A 258 3.81 -20.11 11.89
C ARG A 258 5.29 -20.08 11.53
N THR A 259 5.68 -20.82 10.50
CA THR A 259 7.07 -20.99 10.06
C THR A 259 7.15 -20.92 8.55
N LEU A 260 8.16 -20.23 8.02
CA LEU A 260 8.39 -20.20 6.58
C LEU A 260 8.65 -21.62 6.05
N PRO A 261 8.00 -22.01 4.93
CA PRO A 261 8.27 -23.30 4.30
C PRO A 261 9.72 -23.41 3.85
N LYS A 262 10.25 -24.63 3.81
CA LYS A 262 11.55 -24.94 3.20
C LYS A 262 11.40 -25.08 1.69
N ILE A 263 12.50 -24.91 0.96
CA ILE A 263 12.51 -25.15 -0.49
C ILE A 263 12.06 -26.58 -0.77
N GLY A 264 11.08 -26.74 -1.66
CA GLY A 264 10.48 -28.02 -2.02
C GLY A 264 9.23 -28.38 -1.24
N GLU A 265 8.92 -27.69 -0.14
CA GLU A 265 7.69 -27.96 0.63
C GLU A 265 6.45 -27.44 -0.09
N GLU A 266 5.33 -28.17 0.05
CA GLU A 266 4.03 -27.70 -0.43
C GLU A 266 3.42 -26.68 0.52
N CYS A 267 2.93 -25.58 -0.03
CA CYS A 267 2.25 -24.54 0.73
C CYS A 267 1.35 -23.68 -0.18
N ALA A 268 0.42 -22.96 0.44
CA ALA A 268 -0.30 -21.88 -0.21
C ALA A 268 0.58 -20.63 -0.27
N LYS A 269 1.43 -20.52 -1.30
CA LYS A 269 2.45 -19.45 -1.42
C LYS A 269 1.94 -18.03 -1.14
N ARG A 270 0.79 -17.68 -1.72
CA ARG A 270 0.16 -16.37 -1.56
C ARG A 270 -0.22 -16.08 -0.11
N ASP A 271 -0.54 -17.10 0.68
CA ASP A 271 -0.85 -16.94 2.12
C ASP A 271 0.43 -16.66 2.90
N VAL A 272 1.48 -17.46 2.67
CA VAL A 272 2.81 -17.28 3.27
C VAL A 272 3.35 -15.87 2.99
N ILE A 273 3.30 -15.44 1.72
CA ILE A 273 3.81 -14.11 1.29
C ILE A 273 2.96 -12.98 1.85
N THR A 274 1.64 -13.18 1.99
CA THR A 274 0.70 -12.15 2.51
C THR A 274 0.75 -12.02 4.04
N GLN A 275 1.31 -13.00 4.75
CA GLN A 275 1.29 -13.05 6.22
C GLN A 275 1.77 -11.75 6.89
N PRO A 276 2.88 -11.09 6.48
CA PRO A 276 3.30 -9.84 7.13
C PRO A 276 2.28 -8.71 6.98
N VAL A 277 1.60 -8.62 5.83
CA VAL A 277 0.52 -7.65 5.60
C VAL A 277 -0.69 -7.98 6.45
N LYS A 278 -1.10 -9.25 6.51
CA LYS A 278 -2.20 -9.69 7.37
C LYS A 278 -1.95 -9.29 8.82
N GLU A 279 -0.80 -9.63 9.37
CA GLU A 279 -0.42 -9.30 10.76
C GLU A 279 -0.41 -7.79 11.02
N MET A 280 0.06 -6.99 10.05
CA MET A 280 0.01 -5.53 10.14
C MET A 280 -1.43 -5.02 10.22
N LEU A 281 -2.31 -5.48 9.32
CA LEU A 281 -3.71 -5.06 9.27
C LEU A 281 -4.47 -5.48 10.54
N GLU A 282 -4.20 -6.68 11.07
CA GLU A 282 -4.83 -7.19 12.30
C GLU A 282 -4.47 -6.39 13.55
N LYS A 283 -3.44 -5.54 13.52
CA LYS A 283 -3.14 -4.63 14.65
C LYS A 283 -4.29 -3.67 14.95
N LYS A 284 -5.19 -3.41 14.01
CA LYS A 284 -6.42 -2.62 14.25
C LYS A 284 -7.40 -3.31 15.19
N LYS A 285 -7.38 -4.63 15.30
CA LYS A 285 -8.20 -5.40 16.26
C LYS A 285 -7.88 -5.06 17.72
N ARG A 286 -6.74 -4.39 17.98
CA ARG A 286 -6.36 -3.88 19.31
C ARG A 286 -7.20 -2.67 19.76
N GLY A 287 -8.10 -2.15 18.92
CA GLY A 287 -8.93 -0.99 19.22
C GLY A 287 -8.07 0.23 19.59
N GLY A 288 -8.35 0.85 20.72
CA GLY A 288 -7.57 1.99 21.23
C GLY A 288 -6.07 1.70 21.40
N GLY A 289 -5.67 0.44 21.59
CA GLY A 289 -4.27 0.02 21.65
C GLY A 289 -3.50 0.16 20.33
N PHE A 290 -4.20 0.27 19.19
CA PHE A 290 -3.56 0.46 17.88
C PHE A 290 -2.73 1.75 17.82
N ARG A 291 -3.09 2.80 18.59
CA ARG A 291 -2.32 4.06 18.67
C ARG A 291 -0.88 3.88 19.13
N TYR A 292 -0.59 2.78 19.83
CA TYR A 292 0.76 2.46 20.30
C TYR A 292 1.53 1.57 19.34
N SER A 293 0.89 1.05 18.28
CA SER A 293 1.54 0.27 17.23
C SER A 293 2.59 1.09 16.48
N GLY A 294 3.66 0.43 16.02
CA GLY A 294 4.58 1.01 15.05
C GLY A 294 3.90 1.40 13.72
N HIS A 295 2.76 0.77 13.41
CA HIS A 295 1.98 1.00 12.18
C HIS A 295 0.80 1.96 12.37
N TYR A 296 0.74 2.68 13.50
CA TYR A 296 -0.32 3.66 13.69
C TYR A 296 -0.26 4.73 12.60
N ARG A 297 -1.40 4.99 11.95
CA ARG A 297 -1.55 5.93 10.82
C ARG A 297 -0.59 5.69 9.63
N SER A 298 -0.12 4.46 9.43
CA SER A 298 0.65 4.12 8.22
C SER A 298 -0.16 3.44 7.15
N PHE A 299 -1.41 3.05 7.44
CA PHE A 299 -2.28 2.46 6.43
C PHE A 299 -3.77 2.78 6.58
N LEU A 300 -4.46 2.82 5.43
CA LEU A 300 -5.90 3.01 5.30
C LEU A 300 -6.46 2.08 4.22
N ILE A 301 -7.32 1.13 4.59
CA ILE A 301 -7.96 0.21 3.64
C ILE A 301 -9.47 0.47 3.69
N THR A 302 -10.04 0.87 2.56
CA THR A 302 -11.45 1.26 2.48
C THR A 302 -12.16 0.58 1.32
N GLN A 303 -13.46 0.41 1.46
CA GLN A 303 -14.38 0.10 0.39
C GLN A 303 -15.35 1.26 0.24
N VAL A 304 -15.65 1.63 -0.99
CA VAL A 304 -16.65 2.63 -1.32
C VAL A 304 -17.81 1.99 -2.08
N THR A 305 -19.02 2.39 -1.71
CA THR A 305 -20.25 2.04 -2.44
C THR A 305 -20.99 3.32 -2.83
N PHE A 306 -21.50 3.32 -4.06
CA PHE A 306 -22.34 4.39 -4.57
C PHE A 306 -23.80 3.95 -4.42
N THR A 307 -24.57 4.72 -3.66
CA THR A 307 -25.99 4.46 -3.40
C THR A 307 -26.82 5.69 -3.76
N LYS A 308 -28.15 5.55 -3.83
CA LYS A 308 -29.04 6.70 -4.06
C LYS A 308 -28.90 7.78 -2.98
N ASP A 309 -28.55 7.36 -1.76
CA ASP A 309 -28.42 8.24 -0.59
C ASP A 309 -27.02 8.90 -0.49
N GLY A 310 -26.10 8.55 -1.41
CA GLY A 310 -24.77 9.15 -1.48
C GLY A 310 -23.63 8.13 -1.57
N ILE A 311 -22.44 8.61 -1.23
CA ILE A 311 -21.18 7.86 -1.28
C ILE A 311 -20.87 7.35 0.14
N ASN A 312 -20.83 6.03 0.31
CA ASN A 312 -20.57 5.41 1.61
C ASN A 312 -19.16 4.80 1.62
N PHE A 313 -18.38 5.16 2.64
CA PHE A 313 -17.05 4.60 2.87
C PHE A 313 -17.09 3.67 4.08
N GLN A 314 -16.49 2.50 3.94
CA GLN A 314 -16.35 1.53 5.01
C GLN A 314 -14.90 1.08 5.11
N GLU A 315 -14.40 0.95 6.33
CA GLU A 315 -13.11 0.30 6.54
C GLU A 315 -13.24 -1.20 6.26
N VAL A 316 -12.25 -1.77 5.57
CA VAL A 316 -12.26 -3.19 5.22
C VAL A 316 -11.48 -3.99 6.27
N PRO A 317 -12.14 -4.89 7.03
CA PRO A 317 -11.44 -5.75 7.96
C PRO A 317 -10.64 -6.85 7.24
N VAL A 318 -9.74 -7.50 7.96
CA VAL A 318 -9.10 -8.73 7.48
C VAL A 318 -10.14 -9.86 7.47
N ALA A 319 -10.24 -10.59 6.36
CA ALA A 319 -11.15 -11.73 6.26
C ALA A 319 -10.70 -12.85 7.22
N GLN A 320 -11.65 -13.40 7.96
CA GLN A 320 -11.43 -14.57 8.78
C GLN A 320 -11.62 -15.82 7.90
N ILE A 321 -10.60 -16.67 7.84
CA ILE A 321 -10.78 -18.05 7.40
C ILE A 321 -11.13 -18.84 8.66
N GLN A 322 -12.25 -19.57 8.64
CA GLN A 322 -12.52 -20.55 9.69
C GLN A 322 -11.45 -21.64 9.59
N ASP A 323 -10.61 -21.78 10.62
CA ASP A 323 -9.65 -22.88 10.71
C ASP A 323 -10.42 -24.15 11.09
N GLU A 324 -10.45 -25.16 10.21
CA GLU A 324 -11.05 -26.47 10.54
C GLU A 324 -10.37 -27.11 11.77
N ASP A 325 -9.10 -26.80 12.04
CA ASP A 325 -8.38 -27.27 13.23
C ASP A 325 -8.89 -26.65 14.54
N SER A 326 -9.53 -25.47 14.48
CA SER A 326 -10.16 -24.85 15.66
C SER A 326 -11.52 -25.47 16.01
N LEU A 327 -12.15 -26.21 15.08
CA LEU A 327 -13.36 -26.99 15.32
C LEU A 327 -13.07 -28.35 15.98
N GLN A 328 -11.84 -28.86 15.88
CA GLN A 328 -11.49 -30.16 16.48
C GLN A 328 -11.20 -30.07 17.99
N MET A 329 -10.79 -28.90 18.51
CA MET A 329 -10.63 -28.74 19.97
C MET A 329 -11.94 -28.49 20.72
N SER A 330 -13.04 -28.15 20.06
CA SER A 330 -14.34 -27.95 20.74
C SER A 330 -15.20 -29.21 20.86
N LEU A 331 -14.72 -30.37 20.37
CA LEU A 331 -15.46 -31.64 20.37
C LEU A 331 -14.99 -32.65 21.44
N PHE A 332 -14.00 -32.30 22.27
CA PHE A 332 -13.45 -33.21 23.30
C PHE A 332 -13.75 -32.80 24.76
N ASP A 333 -14.52 -31.74 25.00
CA ASP A 333 -14.84 -31.28 26.36
C ASP A 333 -16.21 -31.76 26.92
N GLU A 334 -16.94 -32.62 26.20
CA GLU A 334 -18.16 -33.27 26.71
C GLU A 334 -18.00 -34.80 26.73
N ASN A 335 -17.14 -35.33 27.61
CA ASN A 335 -17.24 -36.71 28.12
C ASN A 335 -16.38 -36.90 29.38
N SER A 336 -16.74 -36.20 30.46
CA SER A 336 -16.50 -36.63 31.84
C SER A 336 -17.48 -35.80 32.67
N VAL A 337 -18.56 -36.37 33.22
CA VAL A 337 -18.57 -37.10 34.48
C VAL A 337 -19.74 -38.08 34.46
N ALA A 338 -19.47 -39.34 34.80
CA ALA A 338 -20.46 -40.33 35.24
C ALA A 338 -20.66 -40.22 36.76
#